data_AF-A0A7M3XXA0-F1
#
_entry.id   AF-A0A7M3XXA0-F1
#
_cell.length_a   1.000
_cell.length_b   1.000
_cell.length_c   1.000
_cell.angle_alpha   90.00
_cell.angle_beta   90.00
_cell.angle_gamma   90.00
#
_symmetry.space_group_name_H-M   'P 1'
#
loop_
_entity.id
_entity.type
_entity.pdbx_description
1 polymer ?
#
loop_
_entity_poly.entity_id
_entity_poly.type
_entity_poly.pdbx_seq_one_letter_code
_entity_poly.pdbx_strand_id
1 'polypeptide(L)' 'MSGISYESNRHAFSLNSNFEHLKVELRPLEGPNGRVIEDLFDAWIWLDNPSQYNSYTTASLRELCLALDWAS' A
#
# COMPACT_ATOMS: atom_id res chain seq x y z
N MET A 1 -5.84 10.36 -16.30
CA MET A 1 -6.47 9.93 -15.03
C MET A 1 -5.64 10.53 -13.92
N SER A 2 -6.20 11.50 -13.21
CA SER A 2 -5.51 12.34 -12.23
C SER A 2 -4.97 11.49 -11.08
N GLY A 3 -3.65 11.33 -11.00
CA GLY A 3 -3.00 10.83 -9.81
C GLY A 3 -3.25 11.84 -8.70
N ILE A 4 -4.08 11.48 -7.73
CA ILE A 4 -4.31 12.31 -6.56
C ILE A 4 -3.04 12.19 -5.71
N SER A 5 -2.23 13.24 -5.72
CA SER A 5 -1.04 13.36 -4.90
C SER A 5 -1.47 13.72 -3.48
N TYR A 6 -1.61 12.71 -2.61
CA TYR A 6 -1.74 12.94 -1.18
C TYR A 6 -0.33 13.14 -0.62
N GLU A 7 0.01 14.37 -0.22
CA GLU A 7 1.24 14.62 0.54
C GLU A 7 1.10 13.93 1.91
N SER A 8 1.73 12.76 2.04
CA SER A 8 1.90 12.12 3.33
C SER A 8 3.01 12.86 4.09
N ASN A 9 2.65 13.53 5.19
CA ASN A 9 3.59 14.15 6.14
C ASN A 9 4.39 13.11 6.98
N ARG A 10 4.28 11.83 6.65
CA ARG A 10 5.04 10.76 7.29
C ARG A 10 6.45 10.80 6.73
N HIS A 11 7.46 10.46 7.52
CA HIS A 11 8.89 10.40 7.13
C HIS A 11 9.19 9.33 6.05
N ALA A 12 8.19 9.01 5.23
CA ALA A 12 8.09 7.87 4.37
C ALA A 12 8.91 8.09 3.10
N PHE A 13 9.76 7.10 2.85
CA PHE A 13 10.15 6.60 1.55
C PHE A 13 9.22 7.11 0.42
N SER A 14 9.78 7.75 -0.62
CA SER A 14 8.98 8.40 -1.66
C SER A 14 7.96 7.41 -2.23
N LEU A 15 6.68 7.79 -2.26
CA LEU A 15 5.54 7.01 -2.78
C LEU A 15 5.73 6.47 -4.21
N ASN A 16 6.77 6.90 -4.94
CA ASN A 16 7.17 6.37 -6.23
C ASN A 16 7.93 5.03 -6.17
N SER A 17 7.92 4.37 -5.01
CA SER A 17 8.58 3.09 -4.83
C SER A 17 7.70 1.99 -5.40
N ASN A 18 7.92 1.67 -6.67
CA ASN A 18 7.39 0.45 -7.25
C ASN A 18 8.01 -0.74 -6.49
N PHE A 19 7.20 -1.39 -5.66
CA PHE A 19 7.56 -2.69 -5.10
C PHE A 19 7.58 -3.71 -6.23
N GLU A 20 8.61 -4.55 -6.28
CA GLU A 20 8.76 -5.55 -7.33
C GLU A 20 7.93 -6.80 -7.03
N HIS A 21 7.76 -7.12 -5.74
CA HIS A 21 7.11 -8.34 -5.28
C HIS A 21 5.81 -8.09 -4.53
N LEU A 22 5.42 -6.82 -4.39
CA LEU A 22 4.18 -6.42 -3.75
C LEU A 22 3.35 -5.52 -4.65
N LYS A 23 2.04 -5.62 -4.47
CA LYS A 23 1.09 -4.61 -4.92
C LYS A 23 0.56 -3.87 -3.70
N VAL A 24 0.49 -2.55 -3.78
CA VAL A 24 0.00 -1.70 -2.69
C VAL A 24 -1.04 -0.72 -3.22
N GLU A 25 -2.18 -0.62 -2.54
CA GLU A 25 -3.26 0.31 -2.86
C GLU A 25 -3.77 1.00 -1.59
N LEU A 26 -3.97 2.32 -1.65
CA LEU A 26 -4.68 3.07 -0.61
C LEU A 26 -6.11 3.31 -1.07
N ARG A 27 -7.10 2.84 -0.30
CA ARG A 27 -8.52 2.91 -0.67
C ARG A 27 -9.28 3.75 0.35
N PRO A 28 -10.20 4.64 -0.06
CA PRO A 28 -11.05 5.37 0.88
C PRO A 28 -11.90 4.39 1.70
N LEU A 29 -12.04 4.63 3.01
CA LEU A 29 -12.87 3.78 3.86
C LEU A 29 -14.35 4.13 3.69
N GLU A 30 -15.19 3.13 3.41
CA GLU A 30 -16.64 3.26 3.39
C GLU A 30 -17.24 2.86 4.75
N GLY A 31 -18.04 3.74 5.36
CA GLY A 31 -18.81 3.41 6.55
C GLY A 31 -19.96 2.44 6.25
N PRO A 32 -20.67 1.93 7.27
CA PRO A 32 -21.76 0.95 7.10
C PRO A 32 -22.90 1.38 6.16
N ASN A 33 -23.03 2.68 5.92
CA ASN A 33 -24.05 3.27 5.06
C ASN A 33 -23.54 3.55 3.63
N GLY A 34 -22.34 3.07 3.27
CA GLY A 34 -21.69 3.31 1.98
C GLY A 34 -21.12 4.72 1.81
N ARG A 35 -21.09 5.53 2.88
CA ARG A 35 -20.50 6.88 2.85
C ARG A 35 -18.99 6.78 3.09
N VAL A 36 -18.19 7.37 2.20
CA VAL A 36 -16.76 7.54 2.41
C VAL A 36 -16.51 8.41 3.65
N ILE A 37 -15.67 7.93 4.55
CA ILE A 37 -15.22 8.67 5.71
C ILE A 37 -14.00 9.49 5.30
N GLU A 38 -14.11 10.81 5.39
CA GLU A 38 -13.03 11.73 5.04
C GLU A 38 -11.78 11.46 5.89
N ASP A 39 -10.62 11.54 5.25
CA ASP A 39 -9.29 11.32 5.84
C ASP A 39 -9.05 9.94 6.47
N LEU A 40 -9.91 8.95 6.19
CA LEU A 40 -9.76 7.58 6.65
C LEU A 40 -9.66 6.60 5.47
N PHE A 41 -8.67 5.71 5.53
CA PHE A 41 -8.29 4.86 4.42
C PHE A 41 -7.93 3.44 4.87
N ASP A 42 -8.20 2.48 4.00
CA ASP A 42 -7.67 1.13 4.07
C ASP A 42 -6.40 1.02 3.21
N ALA A 43 -5.30 0.58 3.81
CA ALA A 43 -4.10 0.20 3.08
C ALA A 43 -4.18 -1.30 2.72
N TRP A 44 -4.24 -1.61 1.44
CA TRP A 44 -4.21 -2.98 0.94
C TRP A 44 -2.81 -3.30 0.41
N ILE A 45 -2.21 -4.36 0.94
CA ILE A 45 -0.88 -4.82 0.58
C ILE A 45 -0.99 -6.30 0.21
N TRP A 46 -0.64 -6.65 -1.02
CA TRP A 46 -0.66 -8.02 -1.52
C TRP A 46 0.75 -8.45 -1.92
N LEU A 47 1.08 -9.72 -1.68
CA LEU A 47 2.20 -10.36 -2.37
C LEU A 47 1.82 -10.52 -3.85
N ASP A 48 2.63 -9.97 -4.74
CA ASP A 48 2.45 -9.98 -6.19
C ASP A 48 3.74 -10.45 -6.87
N ASN A 49 4.10 -11.70 -6.59
CA ASN A 49 5.22 -12.40 -7.22
C ASN A 49 4.75 -13.79 -7.70
N PRO A 50 3.96 -13.85 -8.78
CA PRO A 50 3.39 -15.10 -9.28
C PRO A 50 4.46 -16.10 -9.73
N SER A 51 5.64 -15.62 -10.16
CA SER A 51 6.78 -16.48 -10.55
C SER A 51 7.26 -17.38 -9.41
N GLN A 52 7.00 -16.98 -8.17
CA GLN A 52 7.34 -17.73 -6.96
C GLN A 52 6.10 -18.09 -6.15
N TYR A 53 4.93 -18.15 -6.79
CA TYR A 53 3.65 -18.48 -6.15
C TYR A 53 3.32 -17.59 -4.94
N ASN A 54 3.75 -16.32 -4.98
CA ASN A 54 3.63 -15.38 -3.87
C ASN A 54 4.28 -15.87 -2.56
N SER A 55 5.39 -16.60 -2.68
CA SER A 55 6.17 -17.04 -1.52
C SER A 55 6.75 -15.85 -0.75
N TYR A 56 6.90 -16.04 0.56
CA TYR A 56 7.57 -15.10 1.47
C TYR A 56 9.09 -15.19 1.32
N THR A 57 9.62 -14.61 0.26
CA THR A 57 11.06 -14.49 0.08
C THR A 57 11.62 -13.39 0.98
N THR A 58 12.94 -13.42 1.23
CA THR A 58 13.60 -12.32 1.95
C THR A 58 13.43 -10.97 1.25
N ALA A 59 13.34 -10.96 -0.08
CA ALA A 59 13.10 -9.75 -0.86
C ALA A 59 11.67 -9.23 -0.64
N SER A 60 10.64 -10.08 -0.77
CA SER A 60 9.25 -9.65 -0.57
C SER A 60 8.96 -9.24 0.87
N LEU A 61 9.60 -9.89 1.86
CA LEU A 61 9.48 -9.49 3.26
C LEU A 61 10.15 -8.15 3.57
N ARG A 62 11.28 -7.82 2.93
CA ARG A 62 11.91 -6.50 3.05
C ARG A 62 10.99 -5.41 2.51
N GLU A 63 10.41 -5.64 1.35
CA GLU A 63 9.40 -4.74 0.77
C GLU A 63 8.17 -4.63 1.68
N LEU A 64 7.74 -5.73 2.31
CA LEU A 64 6.57 -5.75 3.18
C LEU A 64 6.79 -4.88 4.41
N CYS A 65 7.97 -4.92 5.03
CA CYS A 65 8.30 -4.03 6.14
C CYS A 65 8.20 -2.55 5.74
N LEU A 66 8.68 -2.19 4.54
CA LEU A 66 8.58 -0.82 4.03
C LEU A 66 7.14 -0.42 3.73
N ALA A 67 6.34 -1.34 3.18
CA ALA A 67 4.92 -1.10 2.92
C ALA A 67 4.11 -0.93 4.22
N LEU A 68 4.44 -1.69 5.27
CA LEU A 68 3.81 -1.55 6.59
C LEU A 68 4.18 -0.23 7.28
N ASP A 69 5.44 0.20 7.19
CA ASP A 69 5.90 1.50 7.70
C ASP A 69 5.21 2.66 6.98
N TRP A 70 5.03 2.55 5.66
CA TRP A 70 4.23 3.52 4.88
C TRP A 70 2.76 3.56 5.32
N ALA A 71 2.18 2.41 5.70
CA ALA A 71 0.77 2.31 6.07
C ALA A 71 0.44 2.76 7.51
N SER A 72 1.38 2.61 8.46
CA SER A 72 1.22 2.98 9.88
C SER A 72 1.29 4.48 10.12
#